data_AF-A0AAV8XTC3-F1
#
_entry.id   AF-A0AAV8XTC3-F1
#
_cell.length_a   1.000
_cell.length_b   1.000
_cell.length_c   1.000
_cell.angle_alpha   90.00
_cell.angle_beta   90.00
_cell.angle_gamma   90.00
#
_symmetry.space_group_name_H-M   'P 1'
#
loop_
_entity.id
_entity.type
_entity.pdbx_description
1 polymer ?
#
loop_
_entity_poly.entity_id
_entity_poly.type
_entity_poly.pdbx_seq_one_letter_code
_entity_poly.pdbx_strand_id
1 'polypeptide(L)'
;MTTAKIGAWFLTDAGKKFCYYSAGTATLGVLCATFLPHTLLLNQYKDIIQLYKNGISVPLSTKLQERFQKAIDLVEIDPQDRHLYQPFFYCGFDITSIGSSYSRFGVLVGLPANFAYENVDMVDKSKLKVNQNEVVWDSEDGQKLLNSLVLSENAQLYAMAREIQFRNTPKPLLDTMIGTTSCILTYSLSNHINSKFNFYAKPRGLRVALYALVGLFSFGVYAMCKDVSQMYYESSIDRELKQKSELLAEGGKEYYSKILERNQSIRKLMGKEGEKLYSILGNENYLFRNKHLPIVQRKSFFDEPLSIS
;
A
#
# COMPACT_ATOMS: atom_id res chain seq x y z
N MET A 1 21.07 -8.18 38.22
CA MET A 1 21.75 -9.14 37.33
C MET A 1 22.59 -8.35 36.33
N THR A 2 23.91 -8.45 36.36
CA THR A 2 24.79 -7.61 35.51
C THR A 2 24.65 -7.97 34.03
N THR A 3 24.79 -6.98 33.13
CA THR A 3 24.65 -7.15 31.66
C THR A 3 25.58 -8.23 31.08
N ALA A 4 26.72 -8.48 31.73
CA ALA A 4 27.64 -9.56 31.40
C ALA A 4 27.06 -10.96 31.68
N LYS A 5 26.33 -11.14 32.80
CA LYS A 5 25.69 -12.42 33.17
C LYS A 5 24.56 -12.77 32.19
N ILE A 6 23.79 -11.77 31.74
CA ILE A 6 22.74 -11.95 30.73
C ILE A 6 23.34 -12.34 29.38
N GLY A 7 24.39 -11.65 28.94
CA GLY A 7 25.06 -11.96 27.67
C GLY A 7 25.71 -13.35 27.62
N ALA A 8 26.25 -13.83 28.75
CA ALA A 8 26.83 -15.16 28.86
C ALA A 8 25.77 -16.27 28.79
N TRP A 9 24.56 -16.04 29.31
CA TRP A 9 23.47 -17.02 29.26
C TRP A 9 23.05 -17.35 27.82
N PHE A 10 22.98 -16.35 26.93
CA PHE A 10 22.65 -16.57 25.51
C PHE A 10 23.66 -17.44 24.75
N LEU A 11 24.86 -17.66 25.29
CA LEU A 11 25.87 -18.55 24.71
C LEU A 11 25.68 -20.02 25.11
N THR A 12 24.90 -20.29 26.15
CA THR A 12 24.56 -21.65 26.60
C THR A 12 23.60 -22.33 25.62
N ASP A 13 23.49 -23.66 25.68
CA ASP A 13 22.53 -24.40 24.84
C ASP A 13 21.08 -24.02 25.12
N ALA A 14 20.75 -23.75 26.39
CA ALA A 14 19.44 -23.23 26.77
C ALA A 14 19.17 -21.85 26.14
N GLY A 15 20.16 -20.94 26.21
CA GLY A 15 20.06 -19.62 25.59
C GLY A 15 19.91 -19.67 24.08
N LYS A 16 20.65 -20.56 23.40
CA LYS A 16 20.53 -20.77 21.94
C LYS A 16 19.17 -21.35 21.55
N LYS A 17 18.66 -22.34 22.30
CA LYS A 17 17.29 -22.87 22.10
C LYS A 17 16.25 -21.77 22.28
N PHE A 18 16.38 -20.94 23.31
CA PHE A 18 15.50 -19.79 23.51
C PHE A 18 15.52 -18.81 22.33
N CYS A 19 16.71 -18.47 21.80
CA CYS A 19 16.82 -17.62 20.62
C CYS A 19 16.15 -18.23 19.39
N TYR A 20 16.31 -19.54 19.18
CA TYR A 20 15.67 -20.26 18.08
C TYR A 20 14.14 -20.18 18.16
N TYR A 21 13.56 -20.51 19.32
CA TYR A 21 12.11 -20.42 19.51
C TYR A 21 11.61 -18.98 19.41
N SER A 22 12.35 -18.01 19.95
CA SER A 22 12.00 -16.60 19.85
C SER A 22 11.97 -16.12 18.39
N ALA A 23 12.96 -16.51 17.59
CA ALA A 23 13.00 -16.20 16.16
C ALA A 23 11.87 -16.89 15.39
N GLY A 24 11.55 -18.14 15.74
CA GLY A 24 10.39 -18.86 15.20
C GLY A 24 9.08 -18.16 15.52
N THR A 25 8.85 -17.76 16.77
CA THR A 25 7.67 -17.01 17.19
C THR A 25 7.57 -15.65 16.49
N ALA A 26 8.68 -14.92 16.35
CA ALA A 26 8.70 -13.65 15.62
C ALA A 26 8.34 -13.84 14.13
N THR A 27 8.89 -14.88 13.50
CA THR A 27 8.59 -15.23 12.09
C THR A 27 7.11 -15.58 11.92
N LEU A 28 6.55 -16.40 12.82
CA LEU A 28 5.12 -16.71 12.83
C LEU A 28 4.27 -15.45 13.02
N GLY A 29 4.70 -14.54 13.90
CA GLY A 29 4.06 -13.24 14.09
C GLY A 29 4.02 -12.42 12.81
N VAL A 30 5.11 -12.35 12.05
CA VAL A 30 5.17 -11.66 10.74
C VAL A 30 4.24 -12.32 9.72
N LEU A 31 4.25 -13.65 9.64
CA LEU A 31 3.33 -14.41 8.78
C LEU A 31 1.88 -14.09 9.12
N CYS A 32 1.50 -14.18 10.39
CA CYS A 32 0.14 -13.88 10.85
C CYS A 32 -0.25 -12.41 10.57
N ALA A 33 0.64 -11.46 10.85
CA ALA A 33 0.38 -10.04 10.67
C ALA A 33 0.17 -9.65 9.19
N THR A 34 0.81 -10.34 8.26
CA THR A 34 0.69 -10.08 6.81
C THR A 34 -0.42 -10.90 6.15
N PHE A 35 -0.67 -12.13 6.63
CA PHE A 35 -1.64 -13.04 6.04
C PHE A 35 -3.07 -12.85 6.57
N LEU A 36 -3.24 -12.72 7.89
CA LEU A 36 -4.57 -12.73 8.52
C LEU A 36 -5.47 -11.56 8.07
N PRO A 37 -4.98 -10.30 7.98
CA PRO A 37 -5.82 -9.17 7.54
C PRO A 37 -6.31 -9.28 6.09
N HIS A 38 -5.69 -10.15 5.29
CA HIS A 38 -6.08 -10.42 3.91
C HIS A 38 -6.86 -11.71 3.74
N THR A 39 -7.15 -12.42 4.84
CA THR A 39 -7.84 -13.71 4.83
C THR A 39 -8.85 -13.81 5.97
N LEU A 40 -8.48 -14.49 7.07
CA LEU A 40 -9.37 -14.84 8.17
C LEU A 40 -9.94 -13.61 8.91
N LEU A 41 -9.17 -12.52 8.96
CA LEU A 41 -9.54 -11.29 9.65
C LEU A 41 -9.95 -10.17 8.69
N LEU A 42 -10.31 -10.52 7.45
CA LEU A 42 -10.61 -9.53 6.41
C LEU A 42 -11.77 -8.59 6.80
N ASN A 43 -12.85 -9.13 7.35
CA ASN A 43 -14.01 -8.34 7.76
C ASN A 43 -13.71 -7.50 9.02
N GLN A 44 -12.97 -8.04 9.98
CA GLN A 44 -12.56 -7.29 11.17
C GLN A 44 -11.62 -6.13 10.77
N TYR A 45 -10.76 -6.36 9.77
CA TYR A 45 -9.91 -5.30 9.25
C TYR A 45 -10.71 -4.24 8.50
N LYS A 46 -11.71 -4.65 7.69
CA LYS A 46 -12.68 -3.74 7.07
C LYS A 46 -13.37 -2.86 8.12
N ASP A 47 -13.84 -3.44 9.21
CA ASP A 47 -14.55 -2.70 10.27
C ASP A 47 -13.67 -1.63 10.93
N ILE A 48 -12.34 -1.78 10.92
CA ILE A 48 -11.41 -0.77 11.45
C ILE A 48 -11.25 0.40 10.48
N ILE A 49 -11.26 0.15 9.17
CA ILE A 49 -10.90 1.14 8.15
C ILE A 49 -12.10 1.74 7.40
N GLN A 50 -13.29 1.13 7.53
CA GLN A 50 -14.48 1.61 6.84
C GLN A 50 -14.93 2.98 7.35
N LEU A 51 -15.61 3.72 6.48
CA LEU A 51 -16.16 5.03 6.83
C LEU A 51 -17.43 4.86 7.68
N TYR A 52 -17.42 5.49 8.86
CA TYR A 52 -18.57 5.57 9.73
C TYR A 52 -19.09 7.00 9.83
N LYS A 53 -20.41 7.14 9.91
CA LYS A 53 -21.08 8.38 10.27
C LYS A 53 -22.00 8.09 11.45
N ASN A 54 -21.77 8.78 12.57
CA ASN A 54 -22.54 8.58 13.81
C ASN A 54 -22.56 7.12 14.30
N GLY A 55 -21.43 6.42 14.18
CA GLY A 55 -21.30 5.02 14.62
C GLY A 55 -21.90 3.98 13.65
N ILE A 56 -22.43 4.39 12.50
CA ILE A 56 -23.03 3.50 11.50
C ILE A 56 -22.19 3.55 10.22
N SER A 57 -21.95 2.38 9.60
CA SER A 57 -21.22 2.27 8.34
C SER A 57 -21.98 3.00 7.23
N VAL A 58 -21.29 3.83 6.47
CA VAL A 58 -21.91 4.58 5.36
C VAL A 58 -22.12 3.63 4.16
N PRO A 59 -23.36 3.41 3.69
CA PRO A 59 -23.60 2.56 2.53
C PRO A 59 -23.22 3.28 1.23
N LEU A 60 -22.81 2.52 0.22
CA LEU A 60 -22.57 3.03 -1.13
C LEU A 60 -23.88 3.36 -1.82
N SER A 61 -23.90 4.45 -2.59
CA SER A 61 -25.02 4.78 -3.49
C SER A 61 -25.13 3.75 -4.62
N THR A 62 -26.33 3.55 -5.15
CA THR A 62 -26.58 2.65 -6.29
C THR A 62 -25.68 2.97 -7.47
N LYS A 63 -25.48 4.26 -7.77
CA LYS A 63 -24.58 4.75 -8.83
C LYS A 63 -23.14 4.25 -8.65
N LEU A 64 -22.61 4.26 -7.43
CA LEU A 64 -21.25 3.75 -7.15
C LEU A 64 -21.18 2.23 -7.23
N GLN A 65 -22.23 1.52 -6.82
CA GLN A 65 -22.32 0.07 -6.96
C GLN A 65 -22.35 -0.34 -8.45
N GLU A 66 -23.13 0.36 -9.27
CA GLU A 66 -23.19 0.15 -10.73
C GLU A 66 -21.83 0.43 -11.39
N ARG A 67 -21.16 1.51 -11.01
CA ARG A 67 -19.79 1.81 -11.49
C ARG A 67 -18.80 0.73 -11.09
N PHE A 68 -18.89 0.22 -9.86
CA PHE A 68 -18.03 -0.88 -9.42
C PHE A 68 -18.28 -2.15 -10.23
N GLN A 69 -19.54 -2.48 -10.51
CA GLN A 69 -19.88 -3.62 -11.35
C GLN A 69 -19.35 -3.44 -12.78
N LYS A 70 -19.47 -2.23 -13.34
CA LYS A 70 -18.88 -1.87 -14.64
C LYS A 70 -17.35 -1.99 -14.62
N ALA A 71 -16.68 -1.67 -13.52
CA ALA A 71 -15.24 -1.88 -13.38
C ALA A 71 -14.86 -3.37 -13.34
N ILE A 72 -15.66 -4.22 -12.67
CA ILE A 72 -15.52 -5.69 -12.71
C ILE A 72 -15.66 -6.22 -14.14
N ASP A 73 -16.64 -5.71 -14.89
CA ASP A 73 -16.84 -6.09 -16.30
C ASP A 73 -15.66 -5.65 -17.16
N LEU A 74 -15.17 -4.43 -16.98
CA LEU A 74 -14.05 -3.87 -17.71
C LEU A 74 -12.74 -4.63 -17.50
N VAL A 75 -12.54 -5.29 -16.36
CA VAL A 75 -11.35 -6.12 -16.10
C VAL A 75 -11.59 -7.62 -16.35
N GLU A 76 -12.77 -8.00 -16.84
CA GLU A 76 -13.11 -9.38 -17.23
C GLU A 76 -12.93 -10.42 -16.12
N ILE A 77 -13.33 -10.09 -14.87
CA ILE A 77 -13.39 -11.11 -13.81
C ILE A 77 -14.39 -12.21 -14.21
N ASP A 78 -13.95 -13.47 -14.04
CA ASP A 78 -14.77 -14.65 -14.30
C ASP A 78 -16.11 -14.53 -13.56
N PRO A 79 -17.25 -14.75 -14.23
CA PRO A 79 -18.58 -14.70 -13.62
C PRO A 79 -18.70 -15.46 -12.29
N GLN A 80 -17.98 -16.58 -12.13
CA GLN A 80 -17.98 -17.37 -10.90
C GLN A 80 -17.31 -16.67 -9.74
N ASP A 81 -16.30 -15.84 -10.00
CA ASP A 81 -15.49 -15.17 -8.97
C ASP A 81 -15.99 -13.77 -8.61
N ARG A 82 -16.92 -13.20 -9.38
CA ARG A 82 -17.42 -11.82 -9.17
C ARG A 82 -17.96 -11.57 -7.76
N HIS A 83 -18.58 -12.58 -7.15
CA HIS A 83 -19.13 -12.49 -5.79
C HIS A 83 -18.06 -12.27 -4.71
N LEU A 84 -16.79 -12.56 -5.01
CA LEU A 84 -15.65 -12.34 -4.12
C LEU A 84 -15.26 -10.87 -4.03
N TYR A 85 -15.70 -10.01 -4.96
CA TYR A 85 -15.32 -8.60 -5.01
C TYR A 85 -16.43 -7.73 -4.45
N GLN A 86 -16.13 -6.97 -3.39
CA GLN A 86 -17.13 -6.09 -2.76
C GLN A 86 -16.57 -4.68 -2.53
N PRO A 87 -17.32 -3.63 -2.92
CA PRO A 87 -16.93 -2.27 -2.64
C PRO A 87 -17.45 -1.84 -1.25
N PHE A 88 -16.76 -0.92 -0.60
CA PHE A 88 -17.23 -0.23 0.61
C PHE A 88 -16.64 1.17 0.71
N PHE A 89 -17.23 2.06 1.51
CA PHE A 89 -16.58 3.35 1.79
C PHE A 89 -15.43 3.19 2.78
N TYR A 90 -14.27 3.76 2.45
CA TYR A 90 -13.06 3.77 3.27
C TYR A 90 -12.76 5.16 3.81
N CYS A 91 -12.21 5.23 5.02
CA CYS A 91 -11.76 6.48 5.63
C CYS A 91 -10.39 6.91 5.05
N GLY A 92 -10.42 7.58 3.89
CA GLY A 92 -9.24 8.19 3.27
C GLY A 92 -9.58 8.96 1.99
N PHE A 93 -8.55 9.48 1.33
CA PHE A 93 -8.68 10.24 0.06
C PHE A 93 -8.23 9.44 -1.17
N ASP A 94 -7.52 8.34 -0.96
CA ASP A 94 -7.07 7.44 -2.02
C ASP A 94 -7.86 6.15 -1.96
N ILE A 95 -8.17 5.62 -3.14
CA ILE A 95 -8.75 4.29 -3.25
C ILE A 95 -7.74 3.26 -2.74
N THR A 96 -8.25 2.24 -2.05
CA THR A 96 -7.44 1.15 -1.54
C THR A 96 -8.18 -0.17 -1.72
N SER A 97 -7.47 -1.27 -1.52
CA SER A 97 -8.06 -2.59 -1.55
C SER A 97 -7.39 -3.48 -0.51
N ILE A 98 -8.12 -4.47 -0.02
CA ILE A 98 -7.67 -5.46 0.95
C ILE A 98 -8.19 -6.84 0.54
N GLY A 99 -7.50 -7.91 0.95
CA GLY A 99 -7.84 -9.28 0.56
C GLY A 99 -7.04 -9.76 -0.65
N SER A 100 -7.55 -10.84 -1.26
CA SER A 100 -6.94 -11.48 -2.44
C SER A 100 -7.97 -12.36 -3.14
N SER A 101 -7.96 -12.38 -4.48
CA SER A 101 -8.80 -13.29 -5.26
C SER A 101 -8.41 -14.76 -5.10
N TYR A 102 -7.16 -15.04 -4.71
CA TYR A 102 -6.64 -16.39 -4.42
C TYR A 102 -7.12 -16.96 -3.09
N SER A 103 -8.03 -16.26 -2.41
CA SER A 103 -8.54 -16.59 -1.09
C SER A 103 -10.06 -16.62 -1.14
N ARG A 104 -10.65 -17.64 -0.50
CA ARG A 104 -12.11 -17.75 -0.36
C ARG A 104 -12.77 -16.59 0.42
N PHE A 105 -11.97 -15.76 1.08
CA PHE A 105 -12.45 -14.60 1.82
C PHE A 105 -12.72 -13.40 0.91
N GLY A 106 -12.18 -13.41 -0.32
CA GLY A 106 -12.43 -12.41 -1.35
C GLY A 106 -11.60 -11.14 -1.24
N VAL A 107 -12.08 -10.11 -1.92
CA VAL A 107 -11.44 -8.82 -2.15
C VAL A 107 -12.41 -7.72 -1.76
N LEU A 108 -11.96 -6.80 -0.91
CA LEU A 108 -12.72 -5.61 -0.56
C LEU A 108 -12.03 -4.37 -1.14
N VAL A 109 -12.76 -3.55 -1.88
CA VAL A 109 -12.25 -2.31 -2.47
C VAL A 109 -12.83 -1.11 -1.70
N GLY A 110 -11.94 -0.40 -1.02
CA GLY A 110 -12.24 0.79 -0.23
C GLY A 110 -12.29 2.02 -1.12
N LEU A 111 -13.50 2.53 -1.37
CA LEU A 111 -13.76 3.75 -2.13
C LEU A 111 -13.68 4.95 -1.17
N PRO A 112 -12.90 5.99 -1.48
CA PRO A 112 -12.84 7.18 -0.65
C PRO A 112 -14.11 8.02 -0.84
N ALA A 113 -14.47 8.80 0.18
CA ALA A 113 -15.73 9.55 0.19
C ALA A 113 -15.89 10.51 -1.01
N ASN A 114 -14.78 10.97 -1.58
CA ASN A 114 -14.79 11.89 -2.71
C ASN A 114 -15.27 11.26 -4.03
N PHE A 115 -15.38 9.94 -4.12
CA PHE A 115 -16.03 9.29 -5.28
C PHE A 115 -17.52 9.63 -5.37
N ALA A 116 -18.13 10.05 -4.26
CA ALA A 116 -19.52 10.51 -4.23
C ALA A 116 -19.70 11.96 -4.72
N TYR A 117 -18.63 12.73 -4.92
CA TYR A 117 -18.72 14.12 -5.38
C TYR A 117 -18.88 14.16 -6.90
N GLU A 118 -19.97 14.76 -7.37
CA GLU A 118 -20.21 14.96 -8.81
C GLU A 118 -19.64 16.29 -9.32
N ASN A 119 -19.59 17.28 -8.42
CA ASN A 119 -19.06 18.60 -8.69
C ASN A 119 -18.44 19.18 -7.41
N VAL A 120 -17.80 20.33 -7.59
CA VAL A 120 -17.09 21.05 -6.52
C VAL A 120 -18.03 21.50 -5.40
N ASP A 121 -19.28 21.81 -5.70
CA ASP A 121 -20.25 22.32 -4.72
C ASP A 121 -20.72 21.23 -3.75
N MET A 122 -20.62 19.96 -4.13
CA MET A 122 -20.91 18.82 -3.25
C MET A 122 -19.82 18.53 -2.22
N VAL A 123 -18.64 19.16 -2.36
CA VAL A 123 -17.53 18.96 -1.44
C VAL A 123 -17.80 19.68 -0.13
N ASP A 124 -17.82 18.92 0.98
CA ASP A 124 -18.01 19.50 2.31
C ASP A 124 -16.72 20.18 2.82
N LYS A 125 -16.57 21.45 2.41
CA LYS A 125 -15.46 22.34 2.78
C LYS A 125 -15.24 22.45 4.29
N SER A 126 -16.28 22.30 5.11
CA SER A 126 -16.19 22.43 6.57
C SER A 126 -15.47 21.27 7.24
N LYS A 127 -15.48 20.09 6.61
CA LYS A 127 -14.85 18.87 7.12
C LYS A 127 -13.44 18.66 6.60
N LEU A 128 -13.05 19.36 5.53
CA LEU A 128 -11.73 19.25 4.95
C LEU A 128 -10.75 20.16 5.69
N LYS A 129 -9.77 19.53 6.34
CA LYS A 129 -8.67 20.20 7.01
C LYS A 129 -7.34 19.73 6.45
N VAL A 130 -6.43 20.66 6.24
CA VAL A 130 -5.06 20.38 5.80
C VAL A 130 -4.14 20.68 6.97
N ASN A 131 -3.45 19.65 7.47
CA ASN A 131 -2.61 19.76 8.68
C ASN A 131 -3.38 20.33 9.89
N GLN A 132 -4.60 19.86 10.13
CA GLN A 132 -5.54 20.33 11.16
C GLN A 132 -6.03 21.78 11.01
N ASN A 133 -5.56 22.49 9.99
CA ASN A 133 -5.95 23.86 9.70
C ASN A 133 -7.08 23.90 8.65
N GLU A 134 -7.89 24.95 8.72
CA GLU A 134 -8.86 25.26 7.68
C GLU A 134 -8.14 25.72 6.40
N VAL A 135 -8.72 25.39 5.25
CA VAL A 135 -8.18 25.80 3.95
C VAL A 135 -8.84 27.10 3.52
N VAL A 136 -8.03 28.06 3.08
CA VAL A 136 -8.54 29.28 2.44
C VAL A 136 -9.00 28.92 1.02
N TRP A 137 -10.28 28.61 0.87
CA TRP A 137 -10.83 28.09 -0.38
C TRP A 137 -10.73 29.07 -1.55
N ASP A 138 -10.69 30.38 -1.30
CA ASP A 138 -10.54 31.40 -2.35
C ASP A 138 -9.11 31.55 -2.87
N SER A 139 -8.13 30.87 -2.25
CA SER A 139 -6.75 30.83 -2.75
C SER A 139 -6.63 29.92 -3.98
N GLU A 140 -5.64 30.20 -4.83
CA GLU A 140 -5.34 29.39 -6.02
C GLU A 140 -5.15 27.91 -5.66
N ASP A 141 -4.38 27.63 -4.61
CA ASP A 141 -4.09 26.26 -4.17
C ASP A 141 -5.31 25.60 -3.48
N GLY A 142 -6.17 26.39 -2.82
CA GLY A 142 -7.45 25.92 -2.29
C GLY A 142 -8.41 25.48 -3.39
N GLN A 143 -8.52 26.26 -4.46
CA GLN A 143 -9.33 25.91 -5.63
C GLN A 143 -8.77 24.70 -6.38
N LYS A 144 -7.45 24.62 -6.55
CA LYS A 144 -6.79 23.45 -7.15
C LYS A 144 -7.04 22.19 -6.32
N LEU A 145 -6.91 22.27 -5.00
CA LEU A 145 -7.24 21.15 -4.12
C LEU A 145 -8.70 20.73 -4.29
N LEU A 146 -9.63 21.67 -4.28
CA LEU A 146 -11.06 21.40 -4.40
C LEU A 146 -11.42 20.71 -5.74
N ASN A 147 -10.88 21.23 -6.85
CA ASN A 147 -11.03 20.64 -8.17
C ASN A 147 -10.41 19.24 -8.27
N SER A 148 -9.32 18.99 -7.55
CA SER A 148 -8.63 17.69 -7.55
C SER A 148 -9.41 16.56 -6.87
N LEU A 149 -10.38 16.91 -6.00
CA LEU A 149 -11.19 15.93 -5.27
C LEU A 149 -12.33 15.35 -6.11
N VAL A 150 -12.74 16.05 -7.17
CA VAL A 150 -13.81 15.62 -8.07
C VAL A 150 -13.20 14.83 -9.23
N LEU A 151 -13.61 13.57 -9.36
CA LEU A 151 -13.16 12.65 -10.40
C LEU A 151 -14.31 12.37 -11.37
N SER A 152 -14.02 12.38 -12.67
CA SER A 152 -14.96 11.91 -13.69
C SER A 152 -15.28 10.43 -13.51
N GLU A 153 -16.34 9.96 -14.19
CA GLU A 153 -16.67 8.54 -14.20
C GLU A 153 -15.52 7.68 -14.75
N ASN A 154 -14.85 8.12 -15.80
CA ASN A 154 -13.73 7.38 -16.41
C ASN A 154 -12.58 7.23 -15.40
N ALA A 155 -12.25 8.30 -14.69
CA ALA A 155 -11.22 8.28 -13.64
C ALA A 155 -11.59 7.36 -12.47
N GLN A 156 -12.87 7.36 -12.06
CA GLN A 156 -13.37 6.45 -11.02
C GLN A 156 -13.33 4.98 -11.48
N LEU A 157 -13.75 4.69 -12.71
CA LEU A 157 -13.72 3.34 -13.29
C LEU A 157 -12.29 2.81 -13.39
N TYR A 158 -11.36 3.63 -13.87
CA TYR A 158 -9.94 3.29 -13.88
C TYR A 158 -9.40 2.99 -12.48
N ALA A 159 -9.70 3.85 -11.50
CA ALA A 159 -9.25 3.67 -10.13
C ALA A 159 -9.74 2.34 -9.53
N MET A 160 -11.02 2.03 -9.71
CA MET A 160 -11.62 0.76 -9.27
C MET A 160 -11.00 -0.44 -9.99
N ALA A 161 -10.90 -0.38 -11.32
CA ALA A 161 -10.31 -1.43 -12.15
C ALA A 161 -8.87 -1.75 -11.74
N ARG A 162 -8.06 -0.72 -11.42
CA ARG A 162 -6.69 -0.89 -10.94
C ARG A 162 -6.63 -1.69 -9.64
N GLU A 163 -7.47 -1.34 -8.67
CA GLU A 163 -7.49 -2.04 -7.37
C GLU A 163 -8.02 -3.48 -7.48
N ILE A 164 -9.05 -3.70 -8.31
CA ILE A 164 -9.58 -5.03 -8.61
C ILE A 164 -8.47 -5.89 -9.24
N GLN A 165 -7.80 -5.38 -10.28
CA GLN A 165 -6.74 -6.10 -10.98
C GLN A 165 -5.54 -6.35 -10.07
N PHE A 166 -5.16 -5.38 -9.25
CA PHE A 166 -4.06 -5.55 -8.28
C PHE A 166 -4.31 -6.70 -7.32
N ARG A 167 -5.55 -6.85 -6.84
CA ARG A 167 -5.95 -7.94 -5.94
C ARG A 167 -6.21 -9.25 -6.66
N ASN A 168 -6.33 -9.21 -7.99
CA ASN A 168 -6.34 -10.38 -8.86
C ASN A 168 -4.94 -10.93 -9.19
N THR A 169 -3.88 -10.28 -8.69
CA THR A 169 -2.50 -10.79 -8.82
C THR A 169 -2.09 -11.60 -7.59
N PRO A 170 -1.06 -12.47 -7.69
CA PRO A 170 -0.53 -13.19 -6.54
C PRO A 170 0.28 -12.30 -5.58
N LYS A 171 0.34 -10.97 -5.81
CA LYS A 171 1.13 -10.02 -5.02
C LYS A 171 0.86 -10.08 -3.50
N PRO A 172 -0.38 -10.15 -2.99
CA PRO A 172 -0.60 -10.23 -1.55
C PRO A 172 0.03 -11.48 -0.90
N LEU A 173 -0.01 -12.62 -1.60
CA LEU A 173 0.65 -13.85 -1.16
C LEU A 173 2.17 -13.72 -1.24
N LEU A 174 2.67 -13.12 -2.34
CA LEU A 174 4.09 -12.86 -2.52
C LEU A 174 4.66 -11.96 -1.41
N ASP A 175 3.95 -10.90 -1.00
CA ASP A 175 4.38 -10.02 0.09
C ASP A 175 4.49 -10.78 1.42
N THR A 176 3.53 -11.65 1.70
CA THR A 176 3.53 -12.54 2.88
C THR A 176 4.74 -13.47 2.85
N MET A 177 5.03 -14.08 1.70
CA MET A 177 6.19 -14.95 1.50
C MET A 177 7.51 -14.20 1.65
N ILE A 178 7.64 -13.01 1.05
CA ILE A 178 8.83 -12.17 1.13
C ILE A 178 9.12 -11.81 2.58
N GLY A 179 8.12 -11.35 3.34
CA GLY A 179 8.29 -10.99 4.75
C GLY A 179 8.73 -12.18 5.61
N THR A 180 8.01 -13.30 5.49
CA THR A 180 8.28 -14.51 6.27
C THR A 180 9.65 -15.12 5.94
N THR A 181 9.98 -15.24 4.65
CA THR A 181 11.26 -15.79 4.19
C THR A 181 12.42 -14.90 4.63
N SER A 182 12.23 -13.57 4.61
CA SER A 182 13.27 -12.64 5.07
C SER A 182 13.64 -12.87 6.53
N CYS A 183 12.66 -13.08 7.42
CA CYS A 183 12.91 -13.42 8.83
C CYS A 183 13.68 -14.75 8.99
N ILE A 184 13.26 -15.80 8.26
CA ILE A 184 13.93 -17.10 8.28
C ILE A 184 15.38 -16.97 7.80
N LEU A 185 15.61 -16.25 6.70
CA LEU A 185 16.92 -16.01 6.13
C LEU A 185 17.83 -15.25 7.10
N THR A 186 17.35 -14.18 7.74
CA THR A 186 18.15 -13.40 8.71
C THR A 186 18.65 -14.27 9.85
N TYR A 187 17.78 -15.07 10.46
CA TYR A 187 18.16 -15.95 11.56
C TYR A 187 19.10 -17.06 11.09
N SER A 188 18.76 -17.72 9.97
CA SER A 188 19.53 -18.85 9.44
C SER A 188 20.94 -18.42 9.02
N LEU A 189 21.07 -17.27 8.35
CA LEU A 189 22.36 -16.71 7.95
C LEU A 189 23.19 -16.32 9.18
N SER A 190 22.59 -15.66 10.17
CA SER A 190 23.26 -15.31 11.42
C SER A 190 23.79 -16.57 12.13
N ASN A 191 22.96 -17.60 12.26
CA ASN A 191 23.34 -18.85 12.92
C ASN A 191 24.41 -19.62 12.13
N HIS A 192 24.31 -19.64 10.80
CA HIS A 192 25.30 -20.27 9.93
C HIS A 192 26.67 -19.61 10.06
N ILE A 193 26.74 -18.27 9.98
CA ILE A 193 28.01 -17.53 10.15
C ILE A 193 28.56 -17.74 11.56
N ASN A 194 27.69 -17.68 12.58
CA ASN A 194 28.13 -17.91 13.96
C ASN A 194 28.80 -19.28 14.14
N SER A 195 28.22 -20.32 13.54
CA SER A 195 28.71 -21.70 13.65
C SER A 195 29.95 -21.93 12.81
N LYS A 196 29.95 -21.48 11.55
CA LYS A 196 31.05 -21.69 10.59
C LYS A 196 32.35 -21.00 11.01
N PHE A 197 32.26 -19.79 11.58
CA PHE A 197 33.43 -18.98 11.95
C PHE A 197 33.65 -18.90 13.46
N ASN A 198 32.91 -19.70 14.24
CA ASN A 198 32.98 -19.73 15.70
C ASN A 198 32.86 -18.33 16.36
N PHE A 199 31.93 -17.49 15.87
CA PHE A 199 31.74 -16.14 16.42
C PHE A 199 31.24 -16.16 17.87
N TYR A 200 30.66 -17.27 18.35
CA TYR A 200 30.25 -17.42 19.74
C TYR A 200 31.42 -17.27 20.73
N ALA A 201 32.64 -17.66 20.33
CA ALA A 201 33.86 -17.48 21.12
C ALA A 201 34.50 -16.08 20.96
N LYS A 202 33.99 -15.24 20.05
CA LYS A 202 34.55 -13.92 19.74
C LYS A 202 33.99 -12.82 20.66
N PRO A 203 34.73 -11.69 20.82
CA PRO A 203 34.27 -10.55 21.61
C PRO A 203 32.88 -10.06 21.20
N ARG A 204 32.10 -9.59 22.18
CA ARG A 204 30.71 -9.16 21.97
C ARG A 204 30.58 -8.08 20.88
N GLY A 205 31.50 -7.11 20.82
CA GLY A 205 31.46 -6.04 19.83
C GLY A 205 31.49 -6.57 18.39
N LEU A 206 32.31 -7.57 18.11
CA LEU A 206 32.41 -8.19 16.80
C LEU A 206 31.12 -8.94 16.41
N ARG A 207 30.47 -9.61 17.38
CA ARG A 207 29.17 -10.26 17.16
C ARG A 207 28.07 -9.26 16.87
N VAL A 208 28.02 -8.15 17.62
CA VAL A 208 27.03 -7.08 17.38
C VAL A 208 27.23 -6.47 15.99
N ALA A 209 28.48 -6.19 15.59
CA ALA A 209 28.78 -5.70 14.26
C ALA A 209 28.32 -6.69 13.17
N LEU A 210 28.57 -7.99 13.35
CA LEU A 210 28.08 -9.02 12.43
C LEU A 210 26.54 -9.03 12.32
N TYR A 211 25.82 -9.01 13.44
CA TYR A 211 24.36 -9.04 13.43
C TYR A 211 23.78 -7.76 12.80
N ALA A 212 24.42 -6.61 13.00
CA ALA A 212 24.06 -5.38 12.31
C ALA A 212 24.24 -5.51 10.79
N LEU A 213 25.36 -6.08 10.32
CA LEU A 213 25.61 -6.32 8.90
C LEU A 213 24.59 -7.30 8.30
N VAL A 214 24.32 -8.43 8.95
CA VAL A 214 23.33 -9.41 8.49
C VAL A 214 21.92 -8.81 8.48
N GLY A 215 21.58 -8.02 9.51
CA GLY A 215 20.30 -7.32 9.61
C GLY A 215 20.12 -6.30 8.49
N LEU A 216 21.11 -5.45 8.23
CA LEU A 216 21.10 -4.48 7.13
C LEU A 216 21.01 -5.17 5.77
N PHE A 217 21.77 -6.23 5.56
CA PHE A 217 21.72 -7.02 4.32
C PHE A 217 20.34 -7.64 4.10
N SER A 218 19.80 -8.30 5.13
CA SER A 218 18.48 -8.94 5.05
C SER A 218 17.36 -7.92 4.82
N PHE A 219 17.42 -6.77 5.51
CA PHE A 219 16.48 -5.68 5.30
C PHE A 219 16.59 -5.11 3.88
N GLY A 220 17.80 -4.96 3.35
CA GLY A 220 18.03 -4.51 1.98
C GLY A 220 17.39 -5.46 0.94
N VAL A 221 17.60 -6.76 1.09
CA VAL A 221 16.98 -7.79 0.23
C VAL A 221 15.46 -7.75 0.35
N TYR A 222 14.92 -7.72 1.57
CA TYR A 222 13.48 -7.59 1.82
C TYR A 222 12.90 -6.34 1.14
N ALA A 223 13.53 -5.19 1.33
CA ALA A 223 13.08 -3.92 0.78
C ALA A 223 13.06 -3.98 -0.75
N MET A 224 14.18 -4.43 -1.35
CA MET A 224 14.32 -4.58 -2.80
C MET A 224 13.26 -5.52 -3.39
N CYS A 225 13.09 -6.73 -2.84
CA CYS A 225 12.10 -7.68 -3.36
C CYS A 225 10.68 -7.11 -3.31
N LYS A 226 10.32 -6.45 -2.20
CA LYS A 226 8.98 -5.85 -2.03
C LYS A 226 8.78 -4.64 -2.94
N ASP A 227 9.80 -3.80 -3.19
CA ASP A 227 9.68 -2.64 -4.07
C ASP A 227 9.64 -3.03 -5.55
N VAL A 228 10.55 -3.90 -5.98
CA VAL A 228 10.60 -4.38 -7.37
C VAL A 228 9.30 -5.08 -7.73
N SER A 229 8.78 -5.94 -6.85
CA SER A 229 7.48 -6.59 -7.09
C SER A 229 6.34 -5.58 -7.11
N GLN A 230 6.32 -4.60 -6.21
CA GLN A 230 5.29 -3.54 -6.23
C GLN A 230 5.29 -2.77 -7.55
N MET A 231 6.45 -2.26 -7.97
CA MET A 231 6.59 -1.50 -9.21
C MET A 231 6.25 -2.34 -10.44
N TYR A 232 6.62 -3.62 -10.45
CA TYR A 232 6.28 -4.56 -11.52
C TYR A 232 4.77 -4.69 -11.70
N TYR A 233 4.03 -5.00 -10.62
CA TYR A 233 2.58 -5.14 -10.70
C TYR A 233 1.89 -3.82 -11.04
N GLU A 234 2.29 -2.71 -10.41
CA GLU A 234 1.71 -1.39 -10.73
C GLU A 234 1.88 -1.00 -12.20
N SER A 235 3.08 -1.23 -12.76
CA SER A 235 3.34 -0.93 -14.17
C SER A 235 2.63 -1.90 -15.11
N SER A 236 2.58 -3.19 -14.76
CA SER A 236 1.90 -4.21 -15.55
C SER A 236 0.40 -3.94 -15.63
N ILE A 237 -0.23 -3.60 -14.50
CA ILE A 237 -1.66 -3.30 -14.42
C ILE A 237 -1.98 -2.02 -15.19
N ASP A 238 -1.18 -0.97 -15.04
CA ASP A 238 -1.39 0.25 -15.81
C ASP A 238 -1.33 0.00 -17.31
N ARG A 239 -0.36 -0.82 -17.76
CA ARG A 239 -0.22 -1.20 -19.16
C ARG A 239 -1.44 -1.98 -19.64
N GLU A 240 -1.85 -2.99 -18.88
CA GLU A 240 -3.01 -3.82 -19.19
C GLU A 240 -4.28 -2.95 -19.31
N LEU A 241 -4.58 -2.12 -18.31
CA LEU A 241 -5.76 -1.27 -18.30
C LEU A 241 -5.75 -0.22 -19.42
N LYS A 242 -4.60 0.37 -19.71
CA LYS A 242 -4.44 1.32 -20.83
C LYS A 242 -4.76 0.65 -22.17
N GLN A 243 -4.32 -0.59 -22.38
CA GLN A 243 -4.54 -1.34 -23.61
C GLN A 243 -5.97 -1.88 -23.75
N LYS A 244 -6.68 -2.08 -22.62
CA LYS A 244 -7.99 -2.72 -22.58
C LYS A 244 -9.14 -1.84 -23.07
N SER A 245 -9.08 -0.53 -22.81
CA SER A 245 -10.11 0.42 -23.23
C SER A 245 -9.58 1.84 -23.28
N GLU A 246 -9.96 2.59 -24.31
CA GLU A 246 -9.69 4.04 -24.39
C GLU A 246 -10.26 4.79 -23.19
N LEU A 247 -11.44 4.38 -22.69
CA LEU A 247 -12.05 4.94 -21.48
C LEU A 247 -11.13 4.80 -20.26
N LEU A 248 -10.46 3.65 -20.11
CA LEU A 248 -9.53 3.41 -19.00
C LEU A 248 -8.22 4.16 -19.20
N ALA A 249 -7.77 4.36 -20.44
CA ALA A 249 -6.60 5.18 -20.75
C ALA A 249 -6.84 6.66 -20.37
N GLU A 250 -7.97 7.23 -20.80
CA GLU A 250 -8.37 8.59 -20.42
C GLU A 250 -8.61 8.72 -18.91
N GLY A 251 -9.27 7.72 -18.32
CA GLY A 251 -9.51 7.65 -16.88
C GLY A 251 -8.21 7.62 -16.08
N GLY A 252 -7.21 6.85 -16.52
CA GLY A 252 -5.88 6.79 -15.89
C GLY A 252 -5.14 8.12 -15.96
N LYS A 253 -5.18 8.79 -17.11
CA LYS A 253 -4.61 10.13 -17.30
C LYS A 253 -5.22 11.15 -16.33
N GLU A 254 -6.54 11.22 -16.26
CA GLU A 254 -7.21 12.14 -15.34
C GLU A 254 -6.94 11.77 -13.88
N TYR A 255 -7.07 10.50 -13.52
CA TYR A 255 -6.87 10.03 -12.15
C TYR A 255 -5.51 10.42 -11.59
N TYR A 256 -4.41 10.18 -12.33
CA TYR A 256 -3.08 10.58 -11.86
C TYR A 256 -2.87 12.10 -11.89
N SER A 257 -3.48 12.81 -12.85
CA SER A 257 -3.43 14.28 -12.87
C SER A 257 -4.06 14.86 -11.60
N LYS A 258 -5.24 14.34 -11.20
CA LYS A 258 -5.96 14.76 -10.00
C LYS A 258 -5.16 14.47 -8.73
N ILE A 259 -4.51 13.31 -8.62
CA ILE A 259 -3.62 13.04 -7.47
C ILE A 259 -2.44 14.01 -7.42
N LEU A 260 -1.79 14.29 -8.56
CA LEU A 260 -0.66 15.23 -8.59
C LEU A 260 -1.09 16.64 -8.22
N GLU A 261 -2.22 17.13 -8.76
CA GLU A 261 -2.80 18.44 -8.41
C GLU A 261 -3.12 18.54 -6.92
N ARG A 262 -3.73 17.48 -6.35
CA ARG A 262 -4.02 17.38 -4.93
C ARG A 262 -2.74 17.48 -4.10
N ASN A 263 -1.73 16.66 -4.42
CA ASN A 263 -0.48 16.59 -3.68
C ASN A 263 0.31 17.90 -3.77
N GLN A 264 0.35 18.54 -4.95
CA GLN A 264 0.97 19.86 -5.14
C GLN A 264 0.27 20.94 -4.31
N SER A 265 -1.06 20.92 -4.28
CA SER A 265 -1.86 21.88 -3.51
C SER A 265 -1.63 21.68 -2.01
N ILE A 266 -1.67 20.44 -1.53
CA ILE A 266 -1.38 20.09 -0.13
C ILE A 266 0.06 20.51 0.24
N ARG A 267 1.03 20.26 -0.65
CA ARG A 267 2.43 20.67 -0.44
C ARG A 267 2.54 22.16 -0.11
N LYS A 268 1.87 23.01 -0.89
CA LYS A 268 1.91 24.46 -0.71
C LYS A 268 1.11 24.91 0.51
N LEU A 269 -0.11 24.38 0.69
CA LEU A 269 -0.98 24.71 1.83
C LEU A 269 -0.34 24.35 3.18
N MET A 270 0.48 23.29 3.24
CA MET A 270 1.20 22.87 4.45
C MET A 270 2.56 23.56 4.64
N GLY A 271 3.03 24.36 3.68
CA GLY A 271 4.37 24.96 3.72
C GLY A 271 5.47 23.91 3.92
N LYS A 272 6.39 24.15 4.89
CA LYS A 272 7.56 23.29 5.14
C LYS A 272 7.23 21.83 5.44
N GLU A 273 6.10 21.54 6.10
CA GLU A 273 5.69 20.16 6.35
C GLU A 273 5.22 19.48 5.05
N GLY A 274 4.55 20.22 4.17
CA GLY A 274 4.17 19.74 2.85
C GLY A 274 5.37 19.40 1.98
N GLU A 275 6.44 20.19 2.04
CA GLU A 275 7.68 19.93 1.28
C GLU A 275 8.38 18.62 1.70
N LYS A 276 8.20 18.19 2.95
CA LYS A 276 8.69 16.88 3.42
C LYS A 276 7.84 15.73 2.88
N LEU A 277 6.55 15.95 2.65
CA LEU A 277 5.61 14.91 2.18
C LEU A 277 5.61 14.77 0.65
N TYR A 278 5.73 15.89 -0.08
CA TYR A 278 5.57 15.90 -1.53
C TYR A 278 6.66 16.69 -2.25
N SER A 279 7.10 16.16 -3.39
CA SER A 279 7.98 16.85 -4.33
C SER A 279 7.24 18.01 -5.01
N ILE A 280 7.98 18.91 -5.66
CA ILE A 280 7.41 20.04 -6.41
C ILE A 280 6.41 19.55 -7.48
N LEU A 281 6.66 18.38 -8.06
CA LEU A 281 5.79 17.78 -9.06
C LEU A 281 4.62 16.99 -8.47
N GLY A 282 4.54 16.79 -7.15
CA GLY A 282 3.44 16.09 -6.48
C GLY A 282 3.67 14.60 -6.22
N ASN A 283 4.89 14.08 -6.43
CA ASN A 283 5.24 12.73 -5.99
C ASN A 283 5.41 12.70 -4.46
N GLU A 284 5.09 11.57 -3.84
CA GLU A 284 5.38 11.35 -2.42
C GLU A 284 6.90 11.28 -2.19
N ASN A 285 7.36 11.98 -1.15
CA ASN A 285 8.74 11.92 -0.71
C ASN A 285 8.88 10.82 0.34
N TYR A 286 9.79 9.88 0.12
CA TYR A 286 10.14 8.85 1.09
C TYR A 286 11.55 9.08 1.63
N LEU A 287 11.77 8.76 2.91
CA LEU A 287 13.06 9.00 3.57
C LEU A 287 14.20 8.14 3.01
N PHE A 288 13.97 6.84 2.77
CA PHE A 288 15.04 5.89 2.43
C PHE A 288 14.64 4.87 1.35
N ARG A 289 13.38 4.88 0.88
CA ARG A 289 12.82 3.80 0.07
C ARG A 289 11.63 4.27 -0.77
N ASN A 290 11.73 4.11 -2.09
CA ASN A 290 10.61 4.36 -3.00
C ASN A 290 9.72 3.11 -3.08
N LYS A 291 8.55 3.15 -2.44
CA LYS A 291 7.67 2.00 -2.33
C LYS A 291 6.79 1.78 -3.55
N HIS A 292 6.56 2.82 -4.33
CA HIS A 292 5.60 2.88 -5.44
C HIS A 292 6.26 3.49 -6.66
N LEU A 293 5.74 3.18 -7.84
CA LEU A 293 6.13 3.86 -9.07
C LEU A 293 5.75 5.35 -8.96
N PRO A 294 6.66 6.31 -9.24
CA PRO A 294 6.35 7.73 -9.12
C PRO A 294 5.10 8.10 -9.91
N ILE A 295 4.17 8.82 -9.29
CA ILE A 295 2.88 9.19 -9.87
C ILE A 295 3.07 9.98 -11.17
N VAL A 296 4.09 10.85 -11.24
CA VAL A 296 4.46 11.57 -12.47
C VAL A 296 4.78 10.61 -13.61
N GLN A 297 5.54 9.54 -13.34
CA GLN A 297 5.89 8.54 -14.35
C GLN A 297 4.64 7.77 -14.81
N ARG A 298 3.73 7.44 -13.88
CA ARG A 298 2.45 6.80 -14.21
C ARG A 298 1.61 7.71 -15.10
N LYS A 299 1.47 9.00 -14.76
CA LYS A 299 0.77 9.97 -15.61
C LYS A 299 1.39 10.06 -16.99
N SER A 300 2.72 10.21 -17.09
CA SER A 300 3.42 10.28 -18.38
C SER A 300 3.16 9.04 -19.24
N PHE A 301 3.10 7.85 -18.64
CA PHE A 301 2.74 6.63 -19.35
C PHE A 301 1.32 6.71 -19.97
N PHE A 302 0.34 7.31 -19.30
CA PHE A 302 -1.01 7.50 -19.85
C PHE A 302 -1.10 8.66 -20.85
N ASP A 303 -0.18 9.63 -20.80
CA ASP A 303 -0.10 10.73 -21.78
C ASP A 303 0.47 10.27 -23.14
N GLU A 304 1.26 9.19 -23.17
CA GLU A 304 1.74 8.61 -24.42
C GLU A 304 0.58 8.03 -25.25
N PRO A 305 0.57 8.21 -26.59
CA PRO A 305 -0.44 7.59 -27.44
C PRO A 305 -0.41 6.07 -27.30
N LEU A 306 -1.55 5.42 -27.55
CA LEU A 306 -1.63 3.95 -27.59
C LEU A 306 -0.70 3.44 -28.68
N SER A 307 0.44 2.86 -28.31
CA SER A 307 1.26 2.09 -29.24
C SER A 307 0.50 0.81 -29.56
N ILE A 308 -0.19 0.79 -30.69
CA ILE A 308 -0.79 -0.42 -31.24
C ILE A 308 0.39 -1.31 -31.65
N SER A 309 0.63 -2.39 -30.91
CA SER A 309 1.57 -3.45 -31.27
C SER A 309 0.81 -4.74 -31.50
#